data_AF-C0QKE5-F1
#
_entry.id   AF-C0QKE5-F1
#
_cell.length_a   1.000
_cell.length_b   1.000
_cell.length_c   1.000
_cell.angle_alpha   90.00
_cell.angle_beta   90.00
_cell.angle_gamma   90.00
#
_symmetry.space_group_name_H-M   'P 1'
#
loop_
_entity.id
_entity.type
_entity.pdbx_description
1 polymer ?
#
loop_
_entity_poly.entity_id
_entity_poly.type
_entity_poly.pdbx_seq_one_letter_code
_entity_poly.pdbx_strand_id
1 'polypeptide(L)'
;MDREPTTPPGETWAFFSACIHYLGKSTLTALFQRGERQIERWSADPATSGRQRNPIDRYEMLLQALMDKGQVGTARSAVARQAHIVGCELAEKQMPIPDKESIELEIIDDLTAKNEYDTILLDPGSTQEQCRTSMETFIRELKENYVKKCQDRGWTP
;
A
#
# COMPACT_ATOMS: atom_id res chain seq x y z
N MET A 1 -17.07 22.09 1.20
CA MET A 1 -16.61 20.76 0.76
C MET A 1 -16.21 20.03 2.02
N ASP A 2 -17.18 19.43 2.71
CA ASP A 2 -17.01 18.68 3.96
C ASP A 2 -17.48 17.26 3.73
N ARG A 3 -16.77 16.51 2.88
CA ARG A 3 -16.99 15.07 2.78
C ARG A 3 -15.91 14.39 3.59
N GLU A 4 -16.34 13.74 4.66
CA GLU A 4 -15.50 12.85 5.44
C GLU A 4 -14.99 11.72 4.53
N PRO A 5 -13.66 11.44 4.47
CA PRO A 5 -13.13 10.37 3.66
C PRO A 5 -13.61 9.01 4.19
N THR A 6 -14.38 8.27 3.41
CA THR A 6 -14.97 6.98 3.80
C THR A 6 -14.03 5.79 3.63
N THR A 7 -12.80 5.99 3.16
CA THR A 7 -11.80 4.92 2.88
C THR A 7 -10.39 5.52 2.92
N PRO A 8 -9.33 4.75 3.28
CA PRO A 8 -7.96 5.23 3.16
C PRO A 8 -7.69 5.72 1.74
N PRO A 9 -7.08 6.90 1.56
CA PRO A 9 -6.90 7.49 0.24
C PRO A 9 -5.93 6.64 -0.58
N GLY A 10 -6.44 5.91 -1.57
CA GLY A 10 -5.63 5.16 -2.52
C GLY A 10 -4.97 6.03 -3.59
N GLU A 11 -5.44 7.28 -3.74
CA GLU A 11 -4.97 8.25 -4.73
C GLU A 11 -4.45 9.52 -4.04
N THR A 12 -3.44 10.16 -4.63
CA THR A 12 -2.75 11.32 -4.02
C THR A 12 -3.68 12.53 -3.83
N TRP A 13 -4.67 12.73 -4.71
CA TRP A 13 -5.67 13.80 -4.57
C TRP A 13 -6.61 13.54 -3.38
N ALA A 14 -7.00 12.28 -3.15
CA ALA A 14 -7.84 11.89 -2.03
C ALA A 14 -7.11 12.09 -0.70
N PHE A 15 -5.78 11.86 -0.70
CA PHE A 15 -4.93 12.18 0.44
C PHE A 15 -4.97 13.67 0.79
N PHE A 16 -4.80 14.55 -0.20
CA PHE A 16 -4.91 16.00 0.04
C PHE A 16 -6.31 16.43 0.47
N SER A 17 -7.36 15.79 -0.05
CA SER A 17 -8.74 16.02 0.42
C SER A 17 -8.89 15.66 1.90
N ALA A 18 -8.34 14.52 2.33
CA ALA A 18 -8.32 14.13 3.73
C ALA A 18 -7.50 15.11 4.59
N CYS A 19 -6.35 15.57 4.11
CA CYS A 19 -5.55 16.58 4.81
C CYS A 19 -6.32 17.90 5.01
N ILE A 20 -7.08 18.36 4.00
CA ILE A 20 -7.92 19.56 4.15
C ILE A 20 -8.98 19.34 5.23
N HIS A 21 -9.61 18.17 5.23
CA HIS A 21 -10.65 17.83 6.19
C HIS A 21 -10.11 17.79 7.63
N TYR A 22 -9.01 17.07 7.88
CA TYR A 22 -8.50 16.87 9.24
C TYR A 22 -7.60 18.00 9.76
N LEU A 23 -6.84 18.69 8.89
CA LEU A 23 -5.86 19.71 9.30
C LEU A 23 -6.29 21.14 8.98
N GLY A 24 -7.25 21.31 8.07
CA GLY A 24 -7.70 22.61 7.59
C GLY A 24 -6.78 23.22 6.53
N LYS A 25 -7.37 24.05 5.65
CA LYS A 25 -6.67 24.69 4.52
C LYS A 25 -5.57 25.67 4.95
N SER A 26 -5.76 26.37 6.07
CA SER A 26 -4.80 27.34 6.59
C SER A 26 -3.49 26.67 6.99
N THR A 27 -3.57 25.52 7.66
CA THR A 27 -2.41 24.69 8.02
C THR A 27 -1.63 24.25 6.79
N LEU A 28 -2.33 23.77 5.75
CA LEU A 28 -1.70 23.34 4.50
C LEU A 28 -1.10 24.51 3.71
N THR A 29 -1.76 25.67 3.74
CA THR A 29 -1.25 26.91 3.12
C THR A 29 0.07 27.34 3.77
N ALA A 30 0.16 27.27 5.10
CA ALA A 30 1.39 27.55 5.83
C ALA A 30 2.49 26.51 5.54
N LEU A 31 2.14 25.22 5.53
CA LEU A 31 3.09 24.13 5.32
C LEU A 31 3.72 24.16 3.92
N PHE A 32 2.89 24.36 2.89
CA PHE A 32 3.34 24.31 1.49
C PHE A 32 3.65 25.68 0.89
N GLN A 33 3.39 26.77 1.63
CA GLN A 33 3.56 28.15 1.17
C GLN A 33 2.85 28.42 -0.17
N ARG A 34 1.63 27.89 -0.31
CA ARG A 34 0.77 28.06 -1.50
C ARG A 34 -0.60 28.56 -1.09
N GLY A 35 -1.18 29.46 -1.90
CA GLY A 35 -2.52 29.99 -1.63
C GLY A 35 -3.61 28.91 -1.63
N GLU A 36 -4.68 29.17 -0.90
CA GLU A 36 -5.76 28.19 -0.64
C GLU A 36 -6.34 27.57 -1.91
N ARG A 37 -6.55 28.37 -2.97
CA ARG A 37 -7.05 27.87 -4.26
C ARG A 37 -6.14 26.80 -4.88
N GLN A 38 -4.83 26.90 -4.64
CA GLN A 38 -3.87 25.91 -5.12
C GLN A 38 -3.91 24.63 -4.29
N ILE A 39 -4.18 24.73 -2.99
CA ILE A 39 -4.41 23.58 -2.10
C ILE A 39 -5.70 22.85 -2.51
N GLU A 40 -6.78 23.59 -2.78
CA GLU A 40 -8.06 23.01 -3.22
C GLU A 40 -7.93 22.23 -4.53
N ARG A 41 -7.16 22.74 -5.48
CA ARG A 41 -6.93 22.04 -6.75
C ARG A 41 -6.12 20.75 -6.57
N TRP A 42 -5.24 20.66 -5.58
CA TRP A 42 -4.52 19.42 -5.26
C TRP A 42 -5.43 18.35 -4.68
N SER A 43 -6.49 18.75 -3.97
CA SER A 43 -7.50 17.84 -3.41
C SER A 43 -8.65 17.53 -4.36
N ALA A 44 -8.71 18.19 -5.51
CA ALA A 44 -9.85 18.07 -6.41
C ALA A 44 -9.80 16.74 -7.18
N ASP A 45 -10.93 16.06 -7.25
CA ASP A 45 -11.07 14.82 -8.01
C ASP A 45 -10.74 15.09 -9.50
N PRO A 46 -9.71 14.42 -10.07
CA PRO A 46 -9.32 14.59 -11.46
C PRO A 46 -10.45 14.31 -12.44
N ALA A 47 -11.41 13.45 -12.09
CA ALA A 47 -12.57 13.13 -12.93
C ALA A 47 -13.51 14.32 -13.14
N THR A 48 -13.51 15.30 -12.22
CA THR A 48 -14.44 16.44 -12.24
C THR A 48 -13.75 17.77 -12.51
N SER A 49 -12.47 17.91 -12.14
CA SER A 49 -11.82 19.23 -12.03
C SER A 49 -10.52 19.34 -12.83
N GLY A 50 -10.17 18.29 -13.60
CA GLY A 50 -8.91 18.20 -14.33
C GLY A 50 -7.73 17.85 -13.42
N ARG A 51 -6.75 17.14 -13.97
CA ARG A 51 -5.62 16.63 -13.18
C ARG A 51 -4.59 17.73 -12.93
N GLN A 52 -4.37 18.10 -11.67
CA GLN A 52 -3.24 18.94 -11.27
C GLN A 52 -2.27 18.15 -10.40
N ARG A 53 -0.98 18.22 -10.72
CA ARG A 53 0.07 17.58 -9.91
C ARG A 53 0.21 18.24 -8.55
N ASN A 54 -0.03 17.46 -7.50
CA ASN A 54 0.19 17.83 -6.10
C ASN A 54 1.64 17.50 -5.66
N PRO A 55 2.06 17.91 -4.45
CA PRO A 55 3.39 17.62 -3.92
C PRO A 55 3.75 16.14 -3.85
N ILE A 56 2.79 15.25 -3.55
CA ILE A 56 3.03 13.80 -3.49
C ILE A 56 3.28 13.25 -4.89
N ASP A 57 2.49 13.67 -5.90
CA ASP A 57 2.75 13.29 -7.30
C ASP A 57 4.16 13.69 -7.74
N ARG A 58 4.61 14.89 -7.35
CA ARG A 58 5.95 15.39 -7.69
C ARG A 58 7.03 14.62 -6.95
N TYR A 59 6.76 14.21 -5.71
CA TYR A 59 7.67 13.41 -4.91
C TYR A 59 7.83 12.01 -5.50
N GLU A 60 6.76 11.37 -5.96
CA GLU A 60 6.81 10.11 -6.72
C GLU A 60 7.67 10.25 -7.97
N MET A 61 7.47 11.30 -8.76
CA MET A 61 8.30 11.57 -9.93
C MET A 61 9.79 11.76 -9.57
N LEU A 62 10.08 12.42 -8.45
CA LEU A 62 11.44 12.60 -7.96
C LEU A 62 12.07 11.25 -7.58
N LEU A 63 11.34 10.40 -6.86
CA LEU A 63 11.79 9.06 -6.51
C LEU A 63 12.06 8.20 -7.76
N GLN A 64 11.14 8.22 -8.73
CA GLN A 64 11.32 7.50 -9.99
C GLN A 64 12.57 7.99 -10.74
N ALA A 65 12.78 9.30 -10.83
CA ALA A 65 13.97 9.85 -11.47
C ALA A 65 15.28 9.47 -10.76
N LEU A 66 15.26 9.29 -9.44
CA LEU A 66 16.41 8.76 -8.68
C LEU A 66 16.64 7.28 -9.00
N MET A 67 15.57 6.48 -9.07
CA MET A 67 15.64 5.07 -9.44
C MET A 67 16.19 4.88 -10.85
N ASP A 68 15.71 5.65 -11.82
CA ASP A 68 16.16 5.61 -13.22
C ASP A 68 17.65 5.98 -13.37
N LYS A 69 18.18 6.79 -12.44
CA LYS A 69 19.61 7.16 -12.37
C LYS A 69 20.45 6.19 -11.53
N GLY A 70 19.88 5.06 -11.10
CA GLY A 70 20.55 4.06 -10.27
C GLY A 70 20.78 4.50 -8.82
N GLN A 71 20.21 5.61 -8.37
CA GLN A 71 20.32 6.13 -6.99
C GLN A 71 19.29 5.46 -6.06
N VAL A 72 19.27 4.13 -6.09
CA VAL A 72 18.27 3.30 -5.38
C VAL A 72 18.34 3.51 -3.86
N GLY A 73 19.56 3.56 -3.30
CA GLY A 73 19.75 3.78 -1.86
C GLY A 73 19.17 5.11 -1.37
N THR A 74 19.34 6.18 -2.15
CA THR A 74 18.80 7.51 -1.83
C THR A 74 17.27 7.50 -1.87
N ALA A 75 16.68 6.92 -2.93
CA ALA A 75 15.23 6.82 -3.05
C ALA A 75 14.62 6.00 -1.90
N ARG A 76 15.21 4.84 -1.58
CA ARG A 76 14.75 3.97 -0.48
C ARG A 76 14.87 4.63 0.88
N SER A 77 15.97 5.34 1.16
CA SER A 77 16.15 6.04 2.43
C SER A 77 15.07 7.11 2.66
N ALA A 78 14.69 7.84 1.60
CA ALA A 78 13.63 8.84 1.69
C ALA A 78 12.26 8.22 1.99
N VAL A 79 11.91 7.09 1.36
CA VAL A 79 10.67 6.35 1.64
C VAL A 79 10.70 5.72 3.03
N ALA A 80 11.81 5.12 3.44
CA ALA A 80 11.97 4.52 4.77
C ALA A 80 11.75 5.55 5.89
N ARG A 81 12.22 6.78 5.71
CA ARG A 81 11.97 7.88 6.66
C ARG A 81 10.48 8.20 6.78
N GLN A 82 9.72 8.14 5.68
CA GLN A 82 8.27 8.36 5.71
C GLN A 82 7.52 7.20 6.38
N ALA A 83 7.91 5.96 6.08
CA ALA A 83 7.35 4.77 6.73
C ALA A 83 7.55 4.85 8.26
N HIS A 84 8.73 5.28 8.71
CA HIS A 84 9.02 5.44 10.13
C HIS A 84 8.08 6.43 10.84
N ILE A 85 7.62 7.49 10.17
CA ILE A 85 6.68 8.47 10.75
C ILE A 85 5.34 7.81 11.12
N VAL A 86 4.92 6.80 10.36
CA VAL A 86 3.66 6.06 10.59
C VAL A 86 3.86 4.74 11.35
N GLY A 87 5.07 4.51 11.90
CA GLY A 87 5.38 3.30 12.66
C GLY A 87 5.60 2.05 11.79
N CYS A 88 5.94 2.23 10.51
CA CYS A 88 6.21 1.14 9.58
C CYS A 88 7.70 1.07 9.20
N GLU A 89 8.15 -0.11 8.77
CA GLU A 89 9.46 -0.31 8.17
C GLU A 89 9.33 -0.59 6.67
N LEU A 90 10.28 -0.06 5.89
CA LEU A 90 10.34 -0.35 4.47
C LEU A 90 11.05 -1.69 4.27
N ALA A 91 10.29 -2.72 3.90
CA ALA A 91 10.83 -3.98 3.44
C ALA A 91 10.94 -3.99 1.91
N GLU A 92 12.02 -4.58 1.39
CA GLU A 92 12.06 -4.93 -0.03
C GLU A 92 11.00 -5.99 -0.31
N LYS A 93 10.25 -5.80 -1.39
CA LYS A 93 9.33 -6.83 -1.88
C LYS A 93 10.17 -7.97 -2.44
N GLN A 94 10.51 -8.94 -1.59
CA GLN A 94 11.05 -10.21 -2.06
C GLN A 94 9.93 -10.98 -2.76
N MET A 95 10.17 -11.36 -4.01
CA MET A 95 9.31 -12.35 -4.67
C MET A 95 9.60 -13.70 -4.01
N PRO A 96 8.58 -14.42 -3.51
CA PRO A 96 8.77 -15.79 -3.05
C PRO A 96 9.38 -16.61 -4.19
N ILE A 97 10.43 -17.37 -3.89
CA ILE A 97 11.06 -18.28 -4.84
C ILE A 97 10.38 -19.64 -4.62
N PRO A 98 9.60 -20.17 -5.59
CA PRO A 98 9.00 -21.49 -5.47
C PRO A 98 10.10 -22.55 -5.35
N ASP A 99 9.99 -23.43 -4.37
CA ASP A 99 10.98 -24.51 -4.15
C ASP A 99 10.49 -25.87 -4.70
N LYS A 100 9.27 -25.95 -5.25
CA LYS A 100 8.71 -27.16 -5.88
C LYS A 100 8.53 -27.05 -7.40
N GLU A 101 8.57 -28.23 -8.03
CA GLU A 101 8.53 -28.40 -9.48
C GLU A 101 7.13 -28.19 -10.11
N SER A 102 6.05 -28.18 -9.33
CA SER A 102 4.69 -27.92 -9.83
C SER A 102 3.79 -27.21 -8.83
N ILE A 103 2.75 -26.54 -9.33
CA ILE A 103 1.74 -25.85 -8.52
C ILE A 103 0.95 -26.85 -7.67
N GLU A 104 0.60 -28.00 -8.24
CA GLU A 104 -0.21 -29.01 -7.56
C GLU A 104 0.49 -29.55 -6.30
N LEU A 105 1.82 -29.51 -6.25
CA LEU A 105 2.60 -29.89 -5.07
C LEU A 105 2.66 -28.80 -4.00
N GLU A 106 2.75 -27.52 -4.38
CA GLU A 106 2.62 -26.40 -3.43
C GLU A 106 1.23 -26.40 -2.77
N ILE A 107 0.17 -26.58 -3.57
CA ILE A 107 -1.24 -26.56 -3.11
C ILE A 107 -1.55 -27.67 -2.08
N ILE A 108 -0.81 -28.79 -2.11
CA ILE A 108 -0.97 -29.87 -1.15
C ILE A 108 -0.41 -29.48 0.23
N ASP A 109 0.68 -28.70 0.28
CA ASP A 109 1.23 -28.14 1.51
C ASP A 109 0.38 -26.97 2.04
N ASP A 110 -0.28 -26.21 1.13
CA ASP A 110 -1.10 -25.01 1.41
C ASP A 110 -2.38 -25.24 2.24
N LEU A 111 -2.80 -26.49 2.48
CA LEU A 111 -3.89 -26.77 3.43
C LEU A 111 -3.44 -26.60 4.90
N THR A 112 -2.15 -26.57 5.17
CA THR A 112 -1.60 -26.44 6.53
C THR A 112 -1.85 -25.05 7.11
N ALA A 113 -1.54 -23.98 6.39
CA ALA A 113 -1.75 -22.60 6.87
C ALA A 113 -3.24 -22.26 7.07
N LYS A 114 -4.11 -22.81 6.21
CA LYS A 114 -5.56 -22.74 6.42
C LYS A 114 -5.97 -23.46 7.71
N ASN A 115 -5.47 -24.68 7.93
CA ASN A 115 -5.78 -25.46 9.13
C ASN A 115 -5.24 -24.77 10.40
N GLU A 116 -4.08 -24.13 10.34
CA GLU A 116 -3.50 -23.36 11.44
C GLU A 116 -4.32 -22.10 11.75
N TYR A 117 -4.73 -21.34 10.73
CA TYR A 117 -5.65 -20.22 10.92
C TYR A 117 -6.97 -20.66 11.54
N ASP A 118 -7.60 -21.72 11.02
CA ASP A 118 -8.84 -22.26 11.57
C ASP A 118 -8.66 -22.74 13.03
N THR A 119 -7.51 -23.33 13.36
CA THR A 119 -7.18 -23.78 14.72
C THR A 119 -7.02 -22.61 15.68
N ILE A 120 -6.29 -21.56 15.29
CA ILE A 120 -6.08 -20.35 16.09
C ILE A 120 -7.40 -19.58 16.29
N LEU A 121 -8.25 -19.52 15.25
CA LEU A 121 -9.53 -18.83 15.34
C LEU A 121 -10.53 -19.53 16.28
N LEU A 122 -10.43 -20.86 16.40
CA LEU A 122 -11.28 -21.67 17.29
C LEU A 122 -10.75 -21.77 18.72
N ASP A 123 -9.49 -21.40 18.97
CA ASP A 123 -8.89 -21.41 20.29
C ASP A 123 -9.32 -20.17 21.12
N PRO A 124 -10.05 -20.35 22.24
CA PRO A 124 -10.46 -19.24 23.11
C PRO A 124 -9.30 -18.49 23.77
N GLY A 125 -8.10 -19.08 23.81
CA GLY A 125 -6.89 -18.48 24.37
C GLY A 125 -6.08 -17.64 23.38
N SER A 126 -6.46 -17.65 22.10
CA SER A 126 -5.72 -16.96 21.05
C SER A 126 -5.92 -15.44 21.10
N THR A 127 -4.81 -14.71 20.92
CA THR A 127 -4.80 -13.25 20.93
C THR A 127 -5.14 -12.67 19.56
N GLN A 128 -5.61 -11.42 19.53
CA GLN A 128 -5.89 -10.70 18.29
C GLN A 128 -4.68 -10.66 17.33
N GLU A 129 -3.47 -10.53 17.88
CA GLU A 129 -2.22 -10.49 17.10
C GLU A 129 -1.93 -11.85 16.43
N GLN A 130 -2.21 -12.96 17.12
CA GLN A 130 -2.03 -14.31 16.58
C GLN A 130 -3.04 -14.63 15.47
N CYS A 131 -4.30 -14.23 15.65
CA CYS A 131 -5.32 -14.34 14.62
C CYS A 131 -4.96 -13.50 13.39
N ARG A 132 -4.47 -12.27 13.60
CA ARG A 132 -4.05 -11.39 12.52
C ARG A 132 -2.84 -11.95 11.76
N THR A 133 -1.82 -12.41 12.48
CA THR A 133 -0.59 -12.95 11.88
C THR A 133 -0.87 -14.21 11.06
N SER A 134 -1.69 -15.13 11.58
CA SER A 134 -2.10 -16.34 10.84
C SER A 134 -3.00 -16.02 9.64
N MET A 135 -3.90 -15.04 9.76
CA MET A 135 -4.72 -14.56 8.64
C MET A 135 -3.86 -13.94 7.52
N GLU A 136 -2.92 -13.06 7.87
CA GLU A 136 -2.04 -12.40 6.90
C GLU A 136 -1.15 -13.43 6.19
N THR A 137 -0.72 -14.47 6.92
CA THR A 137 0.03 -15.61 6.37
C THR A 137 -0.80 -16.38 5.35
N PHE A 138 -2.04 -16.74 5.70
CA PHE A 138 -2.96 -17.44 4.80
C PHE A 138 -3.34 -16.62 3.56
N ILE A 139 -3.65 -15.33 3.72
CA ILE A 139 -3.99 -14.43 2.60
C ILE A 139 -2.80 -14.26 1.65
N ARG A 140 -1.58 -14.17 2.19
CA ARG A 140 -0.36 -14.07 1.38
C ARG A 140 -0.20 -15.30 0.49
N GLU A 141 -0.32 -16.49 1.07
CA GLU A 141 -0.18 -17.75 0.34
C GLU A 141 -1.25 -17.96 -0.73
N LEU A 142 -2.51 -17.58 -0.46
CA LEU A 142 -3.57 -17.59 -1.47
C LEU A 142 -3.26 -16.69 -2.68
N LYS A 143 -2.69 -15.51 -2.44
CA LYS A 143 -2.33 -14.56 -3.51
C LYS A 143 -1.17 -15.08 -4.35
N GLU A 144 -0.18 -15.70 -3.72
CA GLU A 144 0.98 -16.31 -4.39
C GLU A 144 0.51 -17.41 -5.36
N ASN A 145 -0.43 -18.25 -4.91
CA ASN A 145 -1.02 -19.31 -5.74
C ASN A 145 -1.81 -18.81 -6.95
N TYR A 146 -2.63 -17.78 -6.74
CA TYR A 146 -3.43 -17.21 -7.82
C TYR A 146 -2.56 -16.61 -8.92
N VAL A 147 -1.50 -15.87 -8.55
CA VAL A 147 -0.54 -15.31 -9.51
C VAL A 147 0.14 -16.41 -10.31
N LYS A 148 0.57 -17.49 -9.64
CA LYS A 148 1.21 -18.65 -10.28
C LYS A 148 0.26 -19.32 -11.29
N LYS A 149 -1.02 -19.49 -10.92
CA LYS A 149 -2.02 -20.06 -11.82
C LYS A 149 -2.27 -19.19 -13.05
N CYS A 150 -2.30 -17.87 -12.87
CA CYS A 150 -2.46 -16.95 -13.97
C CYS A 150 -1.29 -17.04 -14.94
N GLN A 151 -0.05 -17.10 -14.44
CA GLN A 151 1.15 -17.26 -15.28
C GLN A 151 1.12 -18.57 -16.09
N ASP A 152 0.80 -19.69 -15.47
CA ASP A 152 0.76 -21.01 -16.13
C ASP A 152 -0.30 -21.12 -17.23
N ARG A 153 -1.38 -20.33 -17.11
CA ARG A 153 -2.47 -20.31 -18.07
C ARG A 153 -2.36 -19.17 -19.08
N GLY A 154 -1.33 -18.34 -18.98
CA GLY A 154 -1.19 -17.11 -19.77
C GLY A 154 -2.29 -16.08 -19.46
N TRP A 155 -2.91 -16.16 -18.28
CA TRP A 155 -3.87 -15.19 -17.79
C TRP A 155 -3.14 -14.00 -17.17
N THR A 156 -3.79 -12.83 -17.19
CA THR A 156 -3.29 -11.67 -16.44
C THR A 156 -3.71 -11.83 -14.98
N PRO A 157 -2.78 -11.85 -14.02
CA PRO A 157 -3.10 -11.89 -12.59
C PRO A 157 -3.90 -10.67 -12.15
#